data_AF-A0A368FDD7-F1
#
_entry.id   AF-A0A368FDD7-F1
#
_cell.length_a   1.000
_cell.length_b   1.000
_cell.length_c   1.000
_cell.angle_alpha   90.00
_cell.angle_beta   90.00
_cell.angle_gamma   90.00
#
_symmetry.space_group_name_H-M   'P 1'
#
loop_
_entity.id
_entity.type
_entity.pdbx_description
1 polymer ?
#
loop_
_entity_poly.entity_id
_entity_poly.type
_entity_poly.pdbx_seq_one_letter_code
_entity_poly.pdbx_strand_id
1 'polypeptide(L)'
;MARGAVHASLSRAAVDWMVNTVDLTKLLEQLNIPRLGVDEVLLPTLQVSEALDMPGRFTAACVKKGNVTGFITRVEIWQYQKKELCFSANFRHSVCVFGVEDFPWLSNQLKLVANKMMPSFDYSAVDCMHELLFNRTHLGQVNNDLHLFLYESQPYVRYHKNRTNPDRNYTLDCSYGL
;
A
#
# COMPACT_ATOMS: atom_id res chain seq x y z
N MET A 1 10.92 -15.93 0.12
CA MET A 1 9.54 -15.41 0.31
C MET A 1 9.62 -14.15 1.15
N ALA A 2 8.65 -13.25 1.00
CA ALA A 2 8.47 -12.07 1.83
C ALA A 2 7.03 -11.98 2.32
N ARG A 3 6.81 -11.23 3.40
CA ARG A 3 5.50 -10.94 3.97
C ARG A 3 5.22 -9.45 3.89
N GLY A 4 3.96 -9.07 3.70
CA GLY A 4 3.52 -7.69 3.61
C GLY A 4 2.02 -7.60 3.84
N ALA A 5 1.32 -6.83 3.01
CA ALA A 5 -0.13 -6.71 3.06
C ALA A 5 -0.79 -7.34 1.83
N VAL A 6 -2.07 -7.72 1.96
CA VAL A 6 -2.89 -8.23 0.86
C VAL A 6 -3.21 -7.16 -0.19
N HIS A 7 -3.33 -5.89 0.20
CA HIS A 7 -3.60 -4.81 -0.75
C HIS A 7 -2.30 -4.36 -1.42
N ALA A 8 -2.32 -4.25 -2.75
CA ALA A 8 -1.21 -3.72 -3.54
C ALA A 8 -1.70 -2.80 -4.66
N SER A 9 -0.84 -1.87 -5.06
CA SER A 9 -0.99 -1.12 -6.30
C SER A 9 -0.10 -1.76 -7.36
N LEU A 10 -0.70 -2.27 -8.44
CA LEU A 10 0.00 -2.99 -9.50
C LEU A 10 -0.18 -2.28 -10.84
N SER A 11 0.87 -2.26 -11.65
CA SER A 11 0.77 -1.76 -13.02
C SER A 11 0.01 -2.77 -13.90
N ARG A 12 -0.57 -2.29 -15.00
CA ARG A 12 -1.20 -3.17 -16.00
C ARG A 12 -0.23 -4.27 -16.48
N ALA A 13 1.04 -3.93 -16.69
CA ALA A 13 2.05 -4.88 -17.12
C ALA A 13 2.32 -5.97 -16.07
N ALA A 14 2.31 -5.62 -14.77
CA ALA A 14 2.45 -6.61 -13.70
C ALA A 14 1.27 -7.58 -13.69
N VAL A 15 0.04 -7.07 -13.84
CA VAL A 15 -1.18 -7.88 -13.89
C VAL A 15 -1.18 -8.80 -15.11
N ASP A 16 -0.88 -8.27 -16.29
CA ASP A 16 -0.81 -9.06 -17.52
C ASP A 16 0.25 -10.17 -17.41
N TRP A 17 1.43 -9.85 -16.88
CA TRP A 17 2.46 -10.85 -16.62
C TRP A 17 2.00 -11.94 -15.66
N MET A 18 1.35 -11.57 -14.54
CA MET A 18 0.84 -12.51 -13.54
C MET A 18 -0.23 -13.46 -14.08
N VAL A 19 -1.09 -12.97 -14.99
CA VAL A 19 -2.26 -13.71 -15.47
C VAL A 19 -1.93 -14.51 -16.73
N ASN A 20 -1.12 -13.96 -17.63
CA ASN A 20 -0.94 -14.50 -18.99
C ASN A 20 0.48 -15.02 -19.28
N THR A 21 1.49 -14.64 -18.50
CA THR A 21 2.90 -14.90 -18.86
C THR A 21 3.58 -15.90 -17.93
N VAL A 22 3.49 -15.72 -16.61
CA VAL A 22 4.17 -16.59 -15.65
C VAL A 22 3.28 -17.75 -15.20
N ASP A 23 3.85 -18.96 -15.10
CA ASP A 23 3.20 -20.07 -14.41
C ASP A 23 3.43 -19.99 -12.90
N LEU A 24 2.40 -19.54 -12.17
CA LEU A 24 2.42 -19.44 -10.71
C LEU A 24 1.86 -20.68 -10.01
N THR A 25 1.47 -21.74 -10.74
CA THR A 25 0.77 -22.91 -10.18
C THR A 25 1.50 -23.49 -8.98
N LYS A 26 2.79 -23.78 -9.12
CA LYS A 26 3.61 -24.34 -8.03
C LYS A 26 3.68 -23.42 -6.82
N LEU A 27 3.80 -22.12 -7.03
CA LEU A 27 3.84 -21.15 -5.93
C LEU A 27 2.49 -21.08 -5.22
N LEU A 28 1.39 -21.04 -5.97
CA LEU A 28 0.04 -21.01 -5.43
C LEU A 28 -0.28 -22.28 -4.65
N GLU A 29 0.10 -23.46 -5.16
CA GLU A 29 -0.03 -24.74 -4.44
C GLU A 29 0.75 -24.74 -3.13
N GLN A 30 1.99 -24.23 -3.13
CA GLN A 30 2.80 -24.11 -1.93
C GLN A 30 2.20 -23.15 -0.90
N LEU A 31 1.57 -22.08 -1.37
CA LEU A 31 0.90 -21.10 -0.50
C LEU A 31 -0.47 -21.60 -0.04
N ASN A 32 -1.12 -22.52 -0.75
CA ASN A 32 -2.45 -23.03 -0.41
C ASN A 32 -2.45 -23.99 0.79
N ILE A 33 -2.09 -23.46 1.96
CA ILE A 33 -2.02 -24.16 3.24
C ILE A 33 -3.05 -23.58 4.21
N PRO A 34 -3.57 -24.38 5.15
CA PRO A 34 -4.54 -23.91 6.15
C PRO A 34 -3.85 -23.10 7.26
N ARG A 35 -3.26 -21.96 6.91
CA ARG A 35 -2.64 -21.01 7.84
C ARG A 35 -3.20 -19.61 7.64
N LEU A 36 -3.28 -18.86 8.74
CA LEU A 36 -3.72 -17.47 8.73
C LEU A 36 -2.68 -16.57 8.04
N GLY A 37 -3.14 -15.62 7.21
CA GLY A 37 -2.31 -14.59 6.60
C GLY A 37 -1.48 -15.04 5.39
N VAL A 38 -1.83 -16.16 4.75
CA VAL A 38 -1.17 -16.65 3.54
C VAL A 38 -1.29 -15.66 2.37
N ASP A 39 -2.41 -14.96 2.29
CA ASP A 39 -2.72 -13.90 1.33
C ASP A 39 -1.77 -12.69 1.45
N GLU A 40 -1.08 -12.54 2.59
CA GLU A 40 -0.05 -11.53 2.83
C GLU A 40 1.35 -11.91 2.29
N VAL A 41 1.49 -13.05 1.61
CA VAL A 41 2.80 -13.60 1.18
C VAL A 41 3.01 -13.51 -0.32
N LEU A 42 1.96 -13.74 -1.13
CA LEU A 42 2.08 -13.86 -2.59
C LEU A 42 2.67 -12.60 -3.22
N LEU A 43 1.96 -11.47 -3.12
CA LEU A 43 2.37 -10.23 -3.78
C LEU A 43 3.73 -9.70 -3.28
N PRO A 44 4.01 -9.66 -1.97
CA PRO A 44 5.34 -9.28 -1.49
C PRO A 44 6.44 -10.21 -1.99
N THR A 45 6.18 -11.51 -2.10
CA THR A 45 7.14 -12.48 -2.66
C THR A 45 7.42 -12.21 -4.13
N LEU A 46 6.40 -11.94 -4.94
CA LEU A 46 6.59 -11.56 -6.35
C LEU A 46 7.38 -10.24 -6.49
N GLN A 47 7.10 -9.26 -5.63
CA GLN A 47 7.75 -7.95 -5.62
C GLN A 47 9.25 -7.99 -5.30
N VAL A 48 9.71 -8.95 -4.50
CA VAL A 48 11.13 -9.04 -4.11
C VAL A 48 11.91 -10.13 -4.85
N SER A 49 11.22 -10.94 -5.66
CA SER A 49 11.84 -12.06 -6.38
C SER A 49 12.56 -11.59 -7.64
N GLU A 50 13.89 -11.59 -7.59
CA GLU A 50 14.72 -11.31 -8.77
C GLU A 50 14.58 -12.40 -9.84
N ALA A 51 14.35 -13.66 -9.42
CA ALA A 51 14.22 -14.79 -10.33
C ALA A 51 12.92 -14.77 -11.15
N LEU A 52 11.83 -14.25 -10.58
CA LEU A 52 10.55 -14.12 -11.29
C LEU A 52 10.49 -12.84 -12.14
N ASP A 53 11.27 -11.84 -11.78
CA ASP A 53 11.41 -10.56 -12.48
C ASP A 53 10.10 -9.84 -12.87
N MET A 54 9.07 -9.92 -12.02
CA MET A 54 7.77 -9.29 -12.27
C MET A 54 7.91 -7.82 -12.74
N PRO A 55 7.16 -7.37 -13.76
CA PRO A 55 7.18 -5.98 -14.20
C PRO A 55 6.84 -5.03 -13.05
N GLY A 56 7.62 -3.94 -12.90
CA GLY A 56 7.43 -3.01 -11.79
C GLY A 56 7.85 -3.54 -10.41
N ARG A 57 8.47 -4.73 -10.32
CA ARG A 57 8.95 -5.26 -9.05
C ARG A 57 9.97 -4.36 -8.35
N PHE A 58 10.04 -4.51 -7.03
CA PHE A 58 11.09 -3.94 -6.18
C PHE A 58 12.24 -4.96 -5.97
N THR A 59 12.87 -4.95 -4.80
CA THR A 59 14.02 -5.80 -4.45
C THR A 59 13.95 -6.32 -3.01
N ALA A 60 14.56 -7.47 -2.78
CA ALA A 60 14.77 -8.01 -1.44
C ALA A 60 15.83 -7.24 -0.63
N ALA A 61 16.56 -6.29 -1.21
CA ALA A 61 17.68 -5.62 -0.55
C ALA A 61 17.30 -4.92 0.76
N CYS A 62 16.13 -4.26 0.82
CA CYS A 62 15.68 -3.58 2.05
C CYS A 62 15.27 -4.59 3.14
N VAL A 63 14.47 -5.58 2.80
CA VAL A 63 14.03 -6.60 3.78
C VAL A 63 15.19 -7.46 4.28
N LYS A 64 16.20 -7.73 3.45
CA LYS A 64 17.44 -8.42 3.87
C LYS A 64 18.26 -7.61 4.88
N LYS A 65 18.12 -6.28 4.88
CA LYS A 65 18.72 -5.37 5.88
C LYS A 65 17.84 -5.18 7.11
N GLY A 66 16.69 -5.86 7.19
CA GLY A 66 15.73 -5.69 8.29
C GLY A 66 14.81 -4.48 8.13
N ASN A 67 14.86 -3.76 7.00
CA ASN A 67 14.02 -2.59 6.77
C ASN A 67 12.73 -2.98 6.05
N VAL A 68 11.59 -2.59 6.65
CA VAL A 68 10.27 -2.64 6.02
C VAL A 68 10.02 -1.30 5.33
N THR A 69 10.05 -1.29 4.01
CA THR A 69 9.74 -0.08 3.22
C THR A 69 8.24 0.18 3.22
N GLY A 70 7.85 1.44 3.38
CA GLY A 70 6.46 1.87 3.25
C GLY A 70 5.87 1.65 1.84
N PHE A 71 4.56 1.83 1.73
CA PHE A 71 3.77 1.80 0.50
C PHE A 71 2.62 2.83 0.54
N ILE A 72 2.32 3.43 -0.61
CA ILE A 72 1.23 4.40 -0.77
C ILE A 72 -0.16 3.77 -0.84
N THR A 73 -0.27 2.45 -1.03
CA THR A 73 -1.53 1.80 -1.37
C THR A 73 -2.61 2.05 -0.32
N ARG A 74 -2.31 1.84 0.96
CA ARG A 74 -3.34 1.80 2.01
C ARG A 74 -2.87 2.42 3.32
N VAL A 75 -3.73 3.23 3.92
CA VAL A 75 -3.65 3.59 5.35
C VAL A 75 -4.51 2.65 6.18
N GLU A 76 -3.94 2.16 7.28
CA GLU A 76 -4.62 1.38 8.29
C GLU A 76 -3.99 1.66 9.64
N ILE A 77 -4.78 1.50 10.70
CA ILE A 77 -4.31 1.69 12.07
C ILE A 77 -4.56 0.41 12.83
N TRP A 78 -3.48 -0.21 13.29
CA TRP A 78 -3.54 -1.38 14.15
C TRP A 78 -3.56 -0.97 15.62
N GLN A 79 -4.43 -1.63 16.40
CA GLN A 79 -4.61 -1.40 17.83
C GLN A 79 -3.30 -1.53 18.64
N TYR A 80 -2.37 -2.36 18.18
CA TYR A 80 -1.09 -2.61 18.87
C TYR A 80 0.06 -1.71 18.40
N GLN A 81 -0.16 -0.79 17.44
CA GLN A 81 0.90 0.11 16.92
C GLN A 81 0.65 1.57 17.29
N LYS A 82 -0.48 2.12 16.84
CA LYS A 82 -0.79 3.56 16.94
C LYS A 82 -2.25 3.77 17.32
N LYS A 83 -2.69 3.14 18.41
CA LYS A 83 -4.11 3.14 18.82
C LYS A 83 -4.68 4.55 19.01
N GLU A 84 -3.84 5.48 19.41
CA GLU A 84 -4.15 6.89 19.64
C GLU A 84 -4.53 7.64 18.37
N LEU A 85 -4.18 7.11 17.19
CA LEU A 85 -4.57 7.67 15.90
C LEU A 85 -5.95 7.18 15.43
N CYS A 86 -6.59 6.26 16.17
CA CYS A 86 -7.97 5.84 15.92
C CYS A 86 -8.91 6.66 16.81
N PHE A 87 -9.36 7.80 16.31
CA PHE A 87 -10.16 8.78 17.06
C PHE A 87 -11.58 8.30 17.34
N SER A 88 -12.14 7.48 16.46
CA SER A 88 -13.40 6.74 16.71
C SER A 88 -13.31 5.71 17.84
N ALA A 89 -12.09 5.35 18.26
CA ALA A 89 -11.78 4.32 19.26
C ALA A 89 -12.40 2.94 18.97
N ASN A 90 -12.89 2.70 17.75
CA ASN A 90 -13.54 1.46 17.36
C ASN A 90 -12.54 0.54 16.63
N PHE A 91 -12.41 -0.68 17.11
CA PHE A 91 -11.52 -1.68 16.50
C PHE A 91 -12.28 -2.96 16.20
N ARG A 92 -12.11 -3.48 14.98
CA ARG A 92 -12.61 -4.80 14.59
C ARG A 92 -11.46 -5.65 14.09
N HIS A 93 -11.26 -6.80 14.75
CA HIS A 93 -10.09 -7.66 14.51
C HIS A 93 -8.76 -6.88 14.60
N SER A 94 -8.66 -5.99 15.60
CA SER A 94 -7.51 -5.14 15.87
C SER A 94 -7.18 -4.08 14.80
N VAL A 95 -8.03 -3.88 13.81
CA VAL A 95 -7.93 -2.77 12.83
C VAL A 95 -8.95 -1.69 13.18
N CYS A 96 -8.53 -0.43 13.16
CA CYS A 96 -9.40 0.72 13.39
C CYS A 96 -10.52 0.75 12.34
N VAL A 97 -11.75 0.95 12.82
CA VAL A 97 -12.92 1.23 11.99
C VAL A 97 -13.14 2.73 12.04
N PHE A 98 -12.72 3.42 10.99
CA PHE A 98 -12.78 4.87 10.91
C PHE A 98 -14.22 5.40 11.01
N GLY A 99 -14.42 6.37 11.89
CA GLY A 99 -15.65 7.15 12.07
C GLY A 99 -15.47 8.61 11.63
N VAL A 100 -16.50 9.43 11.81
CA VAL A 100 -16.48 10.86 11.46
C VAL A 100 -15.42 11.61 12.28
N GLU A 101 -15.10 11.14 13.49
CA GLU A 101 -14.04 11.68 14.34
C GLU A 101 -12.65 11.55 13.70
N ASP A 102 -12.46 10.56 12.83
CA ASP A 102 -11.21 10.34 12.10
C ASP A 102 -11.08 11.22 10.84
N PHE A 103 -12.18 11.84 10.38
CA PHE A 103 -12.24 12.55 9.11
C PHE A 103 -11.20 13.68 8.96
N PRO A 104 -10.96 14.57 9.95
CA PRO A 104 -9.92 15.59 9.84
C PRO A 104 -8.53 15.01 9.59
N TRP A 105 -8.22 13.86 10.17
CA TRP A 105 -6.94 13.17 9.95
C TRP A 105 -6.91 12.43 8.61
N LEU A 106 -8.01 11.75 8.24
CA LEU A 106 -8.15 11.00 6.99
C LEU A 106 -8.08 11.90 5.75
N SER A 107 -8.70 13.07 5.81
CA SER A 107 -8.75 14.04 4.69
C SER A 107 -7.37 14.56 4.26
N ASN A 108 -6.36 14.37 5.11
CA ASN A 108 -4.97 14.77 4.91
C ASN A 108 -4.01 13.59 4.64
N GLN A 109 -4.53 12.38 4.44
CA GLN A 109 -3.68 11.22 4.17
C GLN A 109 -3.11 11.23 2.75
N LEU A 110 -1.86 10.77 2.65
CA LEU A 110 -1.10 10.66 1.40
C LEU A 110 -1.21 9.27 0.76
N LYS A 111 -1.98 8.37 1.38
CA LYS A 111 -2.20 7.03 0.87
C LYS A 111 -3.47 6.98 0.04
N LEU A 112 -3.51 6.07 -0.92
CA LEU A 112 -4.55 6.03 -1.93
C LEU A 112 -5.91 5.57 -1.39
N VAL A 113 -5.90 4.60 -0.46
CA VAL A 113 -7.12 4.09 0.16
C VAL A 113 -6.98 3.98 1.67
N ALA A 114 -8.11 4.05 2.39
CA ALA A 114 -8.18 3.85 3.83
C ALA A 114 -8.89 2.54 4.17
N ASN A 115 -8.40 1.81 5.18
CA ASN A 115 -9.05 0.64 5.75
C ASN A 115 -9.03 0.72 7.28
N LYS A 116 -10.16 0.56 7.99
CA LYS A 116 -11.49 0.13 7.51
C LYS A 116 -12.54 1.24 7.67
N MET A 117 -13.49 1.34 6.74
CA MET A 117 -14.72 2.10 6.93
C MET A 117 -15.91 1.14 6.88
N MET A 118 -16.91 1.36 7.74
CA MET A 118 -18.08 0.48 7.82
C MET A 118 -19.37 1.29 7.96
N PRO A 119 -20.25 1.28 6.94
CA PRO A 119 -21.58 1.92 7.01
C PRO A 119 -22.42 1.54 8.24
N SER A 120 -22.29 0.31 8.72
CA SER A 120 -23.02 -0.18 9.89
C SER A 120 -22.47 0.33 11.23
N PHE A 121 -21.27 0.92 11.23
CA PHE A 121 -20.68 1.56 12.40
C PHE A 121 -20.92 3.07 12.32
N ASP A 122 -20.44 3.68 11.24
CA ASP A 122 -20.59 5.11 10.99
C ASP A 122 -20.63 5.36 9.47
N TYR A 123 -21.81 5.74 8.98
CA TYR A 123 -22.01 6.09 7.58
C TYR A 123 -21.50 7.50 7.25
N SER A 124 -21.50 8.41 8.22
CA SER A 124 -21.06 9.80 8.03
C SER A 124 -19.58 9.86 7.64
N ALA A 125 -18.73 8.96 8.16
CA ALA A 125 -17.35 8.84 7.72
C ALA A 125 -17.22 8.57 6.20
N VAL A 126 -18.07 7.71 5.66
CA VAL A 126 -18.10 7.38 4.22
C VAL A 126 -18.64 8.55 3.41
N ASP A 127 -19.74 9.14 3.87
CA ASP A 127 -20.43 10.23 3.20
C ASP A 127 -19.55 11.49 3.12
N CYS A 128 -18.92 11.90 4.22
CA CYS A 128 -18.01 13.04 4.24
C CYS A 128 -16.76 12.82 3.36
N MET A 129 -16.23 11.58 3.29
CA MET A 129 -15.12 11.27 2.38
C MET A 129 -15.54 11.34 0.92
N HIS A 130 -16.75 10.88 0.58
CA HIS A 130 -17.30 11.03 -0.77
C HIS A 130 -17.51 12.49 -1.14
N GLU A 131 -18.11 13.28 -0.26
CA GLU A 131 -18.32 14.72 -0.47
C GLU A 131 -16.98 15.46 -0.64
N LEU A 132 -15.99 15.16 0.21
CA LEU A 132 -14.64 15.73 0.09
C LEU A 132 -14.02 15.44 -1.27
N LEU A 133 -14.08 14.18 -1.73
CA LEU A 133 -13.54 13.80 -3.03
C LEU A 133 -14.28 14.52 -4.15
N PHE A 134 -15.62 14.55 -4.09
CA PHE A 134 -16.45 15.24 -5.07
C PHE A 134 -16.12 16.74 -5.14
N ASN A 135 -16.01 17.41 -4.00
CA ASN A 135 -15.70 18.83 -3.92
C ASN A 135 -14.31 19.14 -4.50
N ARG A 136 -13.31 18.29 -4.21
CA ARG A 136 -11.95 18.40 -4.76
C ARG A 136 -11.90 18.18 -6.27
N THR A 137 -12.67 17.23 -6.81
CA THR A 137 -12.57 16.84 -8.23
C THR A 137 -13.53 17.59 -9.16
N HIS A 138 -14.73 17.94 -8.68
CA HIS A 138 -15.79 18.50 -9.52
C HIS A 138 -16.09 19.97 -9.24
N LEU A 139 -15.92 20.43 -7.99
CA LEU A 139 -16.17 21.82 -7.61
C LEU A 139 -14.90 22.68 -7.54
N GLY A 140 -13.73 22.09 -7.76
CA GLY A 140 -12.43 22.78 -7.69
C GLY A 140 -12.06 23.26 -6.29
N GLN A 141 -12.70 22.72 -5.24
CA GLN A 141 -12.42 23.07 -3.85
C GLN A 141 -11.18 22.29 -3.35
N VAL A 142 -10.02 22.64 -3.90
CA VAL A 142 -8.75 22.04 -3.52
C VAL A 142 -8.28 22.69 -2.22
N ASN A 143 -8.24 21.90 -1.15
CA ASN A 143 -7.70 22.31 0.16
C ASN A 143 -6.28 21.79 0.42
N ASN A 144 -5.76 20.89 -0.44
CA ASN A 144 -4.39 20.36 -0.38
C ASN A 144 -3.87 20.12 -1.80
N ASP A 145 -2.67 20.60 -2.11
CA ASP A 145 -2.02 20.33 -3.38
C ASP A 145 -1.47 18.90 -3.43
N LEU A 146 -1.55 18.27 -4.61
CA LEU A 146 -0.91 16.98 -4.84
C LEU A 146 0.61 17.15 -4.91
N HIS A 147 1.32 16.84 -3.82
CA HIS A 147 2.78 16.88 -3.77
C HIS A 147 3.42 15.73 -4.56
N LEU A 148 3.49 15.86 -5.89
CA LEU A 148 4.05 14.83 -6.79
C LEU A 148 5.47 14.41 -6.42
N PHE A 149 6.31 15.36 -5.99
CA PHE A 149 7.68 15.07 -5.54
C PHE A 149 7.74 14.00 -4.44
N LEU A 150 6.74 13.97 -3.56
CA LEU A 150 6.66 12.99 -2.49
C LEU A 150 6.48 11.56 -3.04
N TYR A 151 5.59 11.39 -4.02
CA TYR A 151 5.36 10.10 -4.67
C TYR A 151 6.53 9.70 -5.57
N GLU A 152 7.14 10.66 -6.25
CA GLU A 152 8.31 10.41 -7.11
C GLU A 152 9.57 10.05 -6.33
N SER A 153 9.68 10.51 -5.08
CA SER A 153 10.83 10.25 -4.21
C SER A 153 10.77 8.91 -3.48
N GLN A 154 9.66 8.16 -3.59
CA GLN A 154 9.51 6.87 -2.93
C GLN A 154 10.61 5.87 -3.40
N PRO A 155 11.16 5.04 -2.50
CA PRO A 155 12.28 4.14 -2.85
C PRO A 155 11.95 3.18 -3.99
N TYR A 156 10.73 2.63 -4.01
CA TYR A 156 10.28 1.73 -5.05
C TYR A 156 10.12 2.42 -6.41
N VAL A 157 9.77 3.71 -6.45
CA VAL A 157 9.71 4.49 -7.69
C VAL A 157 11.12 4.78 -8.20
N ARG A 158 12.02 5.27 -7.32
CA ARG A 158 13.41 5.56 -7.69
C ARG A 158 14.16 4.31 -8.13
N TYR A 159 13.95 3.19 -7.43
CA TYR A 159 14.50 1.89 -7.81
C TYR A 159 14.03 1.45 -9.19
N HIS A 160 12.73 1.58 -9.47
CA HIS A 160 12.20 1.20 -10.77
C HIS A 160 12.76 2.07 -11.89
N LYS A 161 12.82 3.40 -11.69
CA LYS A 161 13.47 4.34 -12.64
C LYS A 161 14.92 3.94 -12.93
N ASN A 162 15.70 3.61 -11.88
CA ASN A 162 17.08 3.18 -12.04
C ASN A 162 17.21 1.81 -12.73
N ARG A 163 16.28 0.88 -12.48
CA ARG A 163 16.25 -0.42 -13.17
C ARG A 163 16.00 -0.26 -14.67
N THR A 164 15.19 0.72 -15.07
CA THR A 164 14.92 1.02 -16.49
C THR A 164 16.02 1.86 -17.15
N ASN A 165 16.66 2.74 -16.41
CA ASN A 165 17.74 3.61 -16.87
C ASN A 165 18.84 3.70 -15.81
N PRO A 166 19.85 2.81 -15.83
CA PRO A 166 20.83 2.68 -14.75
C PRO A 166 21.76 3.88 -14.61
N ASP A 167 21.78 4.47 -13.42
CA ASP A 167 22.80 5.39 -12.94
C ASP A 167 23.79 4.64 -12.05
N ARG A 168 25.10 4.80 -12.33
CA ARG A 168 26.18 4.19 -11.57
C ARG A 168 26.29 4.72 -10.14
N ASN A 169 25.78 5.93 -9.89
CA ASN A 169 25.80 6.56 -8.57
C ASN A 169 24.53 6.26 -7.76
N TYR A 170 23.55 5.54 -8.32
CA TYR A 170 22.33 5.21 -7.62
C TYR A 170 22.60 4.28 -6.43
N THR A 171 22.18 4.72 -5.25
CA THR A 171 22.13 3.90 -4.05
C THR A 171 20.70 3.81 -3.57
N LEU A 172 20.22 2.57 -3.36
CA LEU A 172 18.90 2.35 -2.79
C LEU A 172 18.89 2.74 -1.31
N ASP A 173 18.14 3.80 -0.99
CA ASP A 173 17.83 4.20 0.37
C ASP A 173 16.60 3.43 0.89
N CYS A 174 16.81 2.64 1.93
CA CYS A 174 15.78 1.85 2.59
C CYS A 174 15.28 2.49 3.91
N SER A 175 15.69 3.72 4.23
CA SER A 175 15.35 4.41 5.49
C SER A 175 14.01 5.13 5.46
N TYR A 176 13.45 5.33 4.26
CA TYR A 176 12.23 6.11 4.03
C TYR A 176 11.20 5.31 3.23
N GLY A 177 9.92 5.68 3.35
CA GLY A 177 8.81 5.17 2.55
C GLY A 177 7.48 5.51 3.24
N LEU A 178 6.51 6.00 2.47
CA LEU A 178 5.18 6.38 2.98
C LEU A 178 4.37 5.21 3.53
#